data_AF-A0A974PVX0-F1
#
_entry.id   AF-A0A974PVX0-F1
#
_cell.length_a   1.000
_cell.length_b   1.000
_cell.length_c   1.000
_cell.angle_alpha   90.00
_cell.angle_beta   90.00
_cell.angle_gamma   90.00
#
_symmetry.space_group_name_H-M   'P 1'
#
loop_
_entity.id
_entity.type
_entity.pdbx_description
1 polymer ?
#
loop_
_entity_poly.entity_id
_entity_poly.type
_entity_poly.pdbx_seq_one_letter_code
_entity_poly.pdbx_strand_id
1 'polypeptide(L)'
;MDTLTHALSGVLAGRASERDGAALPPLRRALLVGAAAAFPDIDYALFVLAPADFLNLHRGPTHSLLLLPLWAALLALPAARLLAARWRDCVGPCALGLAMHLAGDLITVYGTQLLYPLSMHPFALGVSFDFNPWLAALVGAGCLATLAARPRQAAALTLVAVAAAVAGQALLRQQALAAAGAGAQALPQPFSPFAWQLVVADAGGYRLADWRLGGDAPLRWREVPRPEREAAALVREAWAQPVLAPFRRFAQLPALYRVDRHADDDCVWFQDLRYRFPGRLPTFRHGVCRAAAGGAWRAYRLSYFSDGRRQAL
;
A
#
# COMPACT_ATOMS: atom_id res chain seq x y z
N MET A 1 -1.11 -4.02 3.42
CA MET A 1 -2.49 -4.57 3.45
C MET A 1 -3.35 -3.65 4.29
N ASP A 2 -4.67 -3.82 4.33
CA ASP A 2 -5.48 -3.09 5.30
C ASP A 2 -5.13 -3.49 6.75
N THR A 3 -5.30 -2.55 7.69
CA THR A 3 -4.92 -2.68 9.10
C THR A 3 -5.59 -3.87 9.79
N LEU A 4 -6.83 -4.21 9.43
CA LEU A 4 -7.55 -5.34 10.02
C LEU A 4 -6.90 -6.66 9.58
N THR A 5 -6.59 -6.81 8.30
CA THR A 5 -5.89 -8.00 7.80
C THR A 5 -4.50 -8.16 8.41
N HIS A 6 -3.78 -7.06 8.65
CA HIS A 6 -2.51 -7.07 9.39
C HIS A 6 -2.68 -7.57 10.83
N ALA A 7 -3.65 -7.00 11.56
CA ALA A 7 -3.95 -7.40 12.93
C ALA A 7 -4.26 -8.90 13.04
N LEU A 8 -5.16 -9.40 12.17
CA LEU A 8 -5.57 -10.80 12.15
C LEU A 8 -4.42 -11.73 11.73
N SER A 9 -3.56 -11.31 10.78
CA SER A 9 -2.35 -12.05 10.43
C SER A 9 -1.39 -12.14 11.62
N GLY A 10 -1.26 -11.07 12.40
CA GLY A 10 -0.52 -11.07 13.67
C GLY A 10 -1.12 -12.04 14.70
N VAL A 11 -2.45 -12.09 14.84
CA VAL A 11 -3.12 -13.08 15.71
C VAL A 11 -2.74 -14.52 15.29
N LEU A 12 -2.81 -14.83 13.99
CA LEU A 12 -2.39 -16.14 13.46
C LEU A 12 -0.91 -16.42 13.76
N ALA A 13 -0.01 -15.45 13.55
CA ALA A 13 1.40 -15.60 13.88
C ALA A 13 1.64 -15.85 15.37
N GLY A 14 0.88 -15.17 16.24
CA GLY A 14 0.92 -15.38 17.67
C GLY A 14 0.44 -16.76 18.10
N ARG A 15 -0.65 -17.26 17.50
CA ARG A 15 -1.16 -18.64 17.68
C ARG A 15 -0.19 -19.71 17.16
N ALA A 16 0.37 -19.52 15.97
CA ALA A 16 1.31 -20.47 15.37
C ALA A 16 2.64 -20.56 16.15
N SER A 17 3.04 -19.46 16.80
CA SER A 17 4.26 -19.36 17.59
C SER A 17 4.07 -19.63 19.10
N GLU A 18 2.92 -20.20 19.49
CA GLU A 18 2.68 -20.67 20.86
C GLU A 18 3.75 -21.67 21.31
N ARG A 19 4.23 -21.51 22.55
CA ARG A 19 5.23 -22.39 23.17
C ARG A 19 4.72 -22.83 24.54
N ASP A 20 4.92 -24.10 24.87
CA ASP A 20 4.62 -24.63 26.19
C ASP A 20 5.52 -23.96 27.24
N GLY A 21 4.94 -23.57 28.38
CA GLY A 21 5.67 -22.88 29.44
C GLY A 21 6.04 -21.40 29.15
N ALA A 22 5.51 -20.81 28.07
CA ALA A 22 5.71 -19.38 27.81
C ALA A 22 5.10 -18.50 28.91
N ALA A 23 5.76 -17.38 29.22
CA ALA A 23 5.31 -16.44 30.26
C ALA A 23 3.93 -15.82 29.98
N LEU A 24 3.56 -15.67 28.70
CA LEU A 24 2.26 -15.16 28.30
C LEU A 24 1.33 -16.32 27.92
N PRO A 25 0.09 -16.36 28.46
CA PRO A 25 -0.94 -17.28 28.02
C PRO A 25 -1.15 -17.21 26.49
N PRO A 26 -1.47 -18.34 25.83
CA PRO A 26 -1.60 -18.42 24.37
C PRO A 26 -2.46 -17.32 23.73
N LEU A 27 -3.65 -17.08 24.27
CA LEU A 27 -4.55 -16.04 23.76
C LEU A 27 -4.00 -14.62 23.96
N ARG A 28 -3.42 -14.32 25.13
CA ARG A 28 -2.83 -12.99 25.41
C ARG A 28 -1.65 -12.71 24.48
N ARG A 29 -0.82 -13.72 24.22
CA ARG A 29 0.25 -13.64 23.22
C ARG A 29 -0.31 -13.34 21.84
N ALA A 30 -1.31 -14.10 21.39
CA ALA A 30 -1.91 -13.89 20.07
C ALA A 30 -2.49 -12.48 19.88
N LEU A 31 -3.22 -11.98 20.89
CA LEU A 31 -3.75 -10.61 20.88
C LEU A 31 -2.65 -9.55 20.89
N LEU A 32 -1.57 -9.76 21.64
CA LEU A 32 -0.42 -8.85 21.65
C LEU A 32 0.28 -8.79 20.30
N VAL A 33 0.52 -9.93 19.64
CA VAL A 33 1.11 -9.98 18.30
C VAL A 33 0.19 -9.29 17.29
N GLY A 34 -1.13 -9.52 17.37
CA GLY A 34 -2.12 -8.84 16.54
C GLY A 34 -2.15 -7.32 16.73
N ALA A 35 -2.17 -6.85 17.97
CA ALA A 35 -2.13 -5.41 18.28
C ALA A 35 -0.83 -4.75 17.79
N ALA A 36 0.31 -5.42 17.96
CA ALA A 36 1.59 -4.94 17.44
C ALA A 36 1.63 -4.94 15.90
N ALA A 37 0.95 -5.88 15.23
CA ALA A 37 0.81 -5.88 13.78
C ALA A 37 -0.11 -4.77 13.25
N ALA A 38 -1.04 -4.25 14.05
CA ALA A 38 -1.85 -3.08 13.68
C ALA A 38 -1.10 -1.74 13.86
N PHE A 39 -0.11 -1.71 14.76
CA PHE A 39 0.55 -0.47 15.18
C PHE A 39 1.13 0.37 14.02
N PRO A 40 1.82 -0.19 13.01
CA PRO A 40 2.49 0.64 12.02
C PRO A 40 1.56 1.62 11.28
N ASP A 41 0.30 1.24 11.07
CA ASP A 41 -0.73 2.07 10.40
C ASP A 41 -1.25 3.23 11.26
N ILE A 42 -0.73 3.44 12.48
CA ILE A 42 -1.01 4.65 13.26
C ILE A 42 -0.55 5.93 12.54
N ASP A 43 0.35 5.80 11.56
CA ASP A 43 0.81 6.89 10.69
C ASP A 43 -0.32 7.53 9.84
N TYR A 44 -1.47 6.87 9.69
CA TYR A 44 -2.68 7.48 9.15
C TYR A 44 -3.16 8.70 9.96
N ALA A 45 -2.74 8.86 11.21
CA ALA A 45 -2.99 10.09 11.97
C ALA A 45 -2.39 11.33 11.25
N LEU A 46 -1.26 11.17 10.54
CA LEU A 46 -0.66 12.25 9.75
C LEU A 46 -1.58 12.73 8.62
N PHE A 47 -2.49 11.89 8.12
CA PHE A 47 -3.46 12.29 7.11
C PHE A 47 -4.34 13.46 7.58
N VAL A 48 -4.59 13.56 8.89
CA VAL A 48 -5.39 14.63 9.50
C VAL A 48 -4.49 15.73 10.06
N LEU A 49 -3.42 15.35 10.76
CA LEU A 49 -2.57 16.28 11.52
C LEU A 49 -1.55 17.03 10.64
N ALA A 50 -1.05 16.37 9.60
CA ALA A 50 -0.02 16.91 8.71
C ALA A 50 -0.18 16.34 7.28
N PRO A 51 -1.24 16.72 6.53
CA PRO A 51 -1.54 16.13 5.22
C PRO A 51 -0.42 16.29 4.18
N ALA A 52 0.35 17.37 4.28
CA ALA A 52 1.49 17.65 3.40
C ALA A 52 2.64 16.63 3.62
N ASP A 53 2.84 16.20 4.86
CA ASP A 53 3.89 15.24 5.23
C ASP A 53 3.44 13.79 5.05
N PHE A 54 2.14 13.51 5.23
CA PHE A 54 1.55 12.18 5.10
C PHE A 54 2.00 11.47 3.82
N LEU A 55 2.02 12.16 2.68
CA LEU A 55 2.42 11.55 1.41
C LEU A 55 3.82 10.93 1.41
N ASN A 56 4.77 11.50 2.15
CA ASN A 56 6.16 11.07 2.12
C ASN A 56 6.61 10.33 3.38
N LEU A 57 5.85 10.46 4.48
CA LEU A 57 6.11 9.77 5.74
C LEU A 57 5.23 8.53 5.96
N HIS A 58 4.11 8.40 5.24
CA HIS A 58 3.31 7.18 5.29
C HIS A 58 4.13 5.98 4.80
N ARG A 59 4.05 4.87 5.53
CA ARG A 59 4.90 3.68 5.35
C ARG A 59 6.40 3.95 5.50
N GLY A 60 6.72 4.95 6.32
CA GLY A 60 8.09 5.37 6.63
C GLY A 60 8.53 4.99 8.05
N PRO A 61 8.55 5.93 9.01
CA PRO A 61 9.12 5.71 10.35
C PRO A 61 8.53 4.52 11.13
N THR A 62 7.22 4.31 11.03
CA THR A 62 6.50 3.23 11.74
C THR A 62 6.64 1.87 11.05
N HIS A 63 7.06 1.85 9.79
CA HIS A 63 7.24 0.66 8.96
C HIS A 63 8.72 0.35 8.66
N SER A 64 9.63 0.92 9.44
CA SER A 64 11.06 0.69 9.29
C SER A 64 11.51 -0.62 9.95
N LEU A 65 12.23 -1.45 9.19
CA LEU A 65 12.90 -2.63 9.72
C LEU A 65 14.02 -2.26 10.69
N LEU A 66 14.70 -1.13 10.46
CA LEU A 66 15.76 -0.62 11.33
C LEU A 66 15.21 -0.13 12.68
N LEU A 67 14.02 0.48 12.68
CA LEU A 67 13.35 0.96 13.89
C LEU A 67 12.50 -0.13 14.56
N LEU A 68 12.37 -1.32 13.97
CA LEU A 68 11.57 -2.42 14.53
C LEU A 68 11.96 -2.77 15.97
N PRO A 69 13.25 -2.92 16.35
CA PRO A 69 13.62 -3.21 17.74
C PRO A 69 13.19 -2.11 18.72
N LEU A 70 13.28 -0.85 18.29
CA LEU A 70 12.83 0.30 19.08
C LEU A 70 11.32 0.25 19.29
N TRP A 71 10.54 0.11 18.20
CA TRP A 71 9.08 0.01 18.28
C TRP A 71 8.62 -1.19 19.10
N ALA A 72 9.28 -2.35 18.94
CA ALA A 72 8.98 -3.54 19.73
C ALA A 72 9.18 -3.29 21.24
N ALA A 73 10.26 -2.63 21.63
CA ALA A 73 10.51 -2.24 23.02
C ALA A 73 9.48 -1.23 23.53
N LEU A 74 9.17 -0.19 22.75
CA LEU A 74 8.18 0.83 23.12
C LEU A 74 6.78 0.25 23.30
N LEU A 75 6.36 -0.69 22.46
CA LEU A 75 5.08 -1.40 22.58
C LEU A 75 5.08 -2.39 23.75
N ALA A 76 6.22 -3.01 24.05
CA ALA A 76 6.34 -3.96 25.14
C ALA A 76 6.16 -3.32 26.52
N LEU A 77 6.53 -2.04 26.70
CA LEU A 77 6.40 -1.33 27.99
C LEU A 77 4.94 -1.21 28.49
N PRO A 78 3.99 -0.63 27.72
CA PRO A 78 2.59 -0.61 28.12
C PRO A 78 1.97 -2.01 28.12
N ALA A 79 2.35 -2.90 27.19
CA ALA A 79 1.85 -4.27 27.15
C ALA A 79 2.19 -5.05 28.43
N ALA A 80 3.40 -4.87 28.97
CA ALA A 80 3.84 -5.49 30.22
C ALA A 80 2.91 -5.14 31.39
N ARG A 81 2.54 -3.86 31.49
CA ARG A 81 1.63 -3.36 32.52
C ARG A 81 0.23 -3.92 32.33
N LEU A 82 -0.30 -3.87 31.11
CA LEU A 82 -1.65 -4.35 30.78
C LEU A 82 -1.82 -5.86 30.95
N LEU A 83 -0.75 -6.64 30.73
CA LEU A 83 -0.79 -8.10 30.78
C LEU A 83 -0.25 -8.68 32.10
N ALA A 84 0.18 -7.83 33.04
CA ALA A 84 0.86 -8.21 34.28
C ALA A 84 2.07 -9.14 34.02
N ALA A 85 2.87 -8.82 33.01
CA ALA A 85 4.02 -9.60 32.56
C ALA A 85 5.31 -8.77 32.63
N ARG A 86 6.48 -9.40 32.47
CA ARG A 86 7.74 -8.66 32.33
C ARG A 86 7.81 -8.09 30.91
N TRP A 87 8.28 -6.86 30.76
CA TRP A 87 8.41 -6.23 29.43
C TRP A 87 9.25 -7.07 28.45
N ARG A 88 10.29 -7.75 28.94
CA ARG A 88 11.13 -8.67 28.16
C ARG A 88 10.33 -9.80 27.51
N ASP A 89 9.28 -10.28 28.17
CA ASP A 89 8.42 -11.34 27.65
C ASP A 89 7.46 -10.83 26.56
N CYS A 90 7.24 -9.51 26.50
CA CYS A 90 6.39 -8.85 25.49
C CYS A 90 7.17 -8.41 24.24
N VAL A 91 8.49 -8.17 24.33
CA VAL A 91 9.30 -7.69 23.20
C VAL A 91 9.22 -8.64 22.00
N GLY A 92 9.42 -9.95 22.22
CA GLY A 92 9.37 -10.95 21.15
C GLY A 92 8.03 -10.99 20.41
N PRO A 93 6.88 -11.09 21.12
CA PRO A 93 5.56 -10.92 20.52
C PRO A 93 5.36 -9.61 19.74
N CYS A 94 5.79 -8.46 20.29
CA CYS A 94 5.67 -7.18 19.60
C CYS A 94 6.51 -7.16 18.31
N ALA A 95 7.76 -7.63 18.37
CA ALA A 95 8.64 -7.74 17.22
C ALA A 95 8.05 -8.67 16.13
N LEU A 96 7.43 -9.79 16.52
CA LEU A 96 6.75 -10.69 15.58
C LEU A 96 5.57 -10.01 14.89
N GLY A 97 4.77 -9.23 15.62
CA GLY A 97 3.63 -8.49 15.06
C GLY A 97 4.09 -7.45 14.04
N LEU A 98 5.09 -6.64 14.42
CA LEU A 98 5.70 -5.65 13.53
C LEU A 98 6.30 -6.33 12.28
N ALA A 99 7.04 -7.43 12.44
CA ALA A 99 7.60 -8.16 11.31
C ALA A 99 6.53 -8.72 10.37
N MET A 100 5.42 -9.23 10.92
CA MET A 100 4.29 -9.71 10.12
C MET A 100 3.64 -8.58 9.31
N HIS A 101 3.51 -7.38 9.90
CA HIS A 101 3.05 -6.20 9.20
C HIS A 101 3.98 -5.85 8.03
N LEU A 102 5.30 -5.74 8.28
CA LEU A 102 6.28 -5.41 7.24
C LEU A 102 6.25 -6.42 6.09
N ALA A 103 6.13 -7.72 6.40
CA ALA A 103 6.02 -8.77 5.39
C ALA A 103 4.74 -8.62 4.56
N GLY A 104 3.61 -8.33 5.20
CA GLY A 104 2.32 -8.11 4.53
C GLY A 104 2.32 -6.86 3.64
N ASP A 105 3.07 -5.82 4.01
CA ASP A 105 3.20 -4.62 3.20
C ASP A 105 4.15 -4.80 2.02
N LEU A 106 5.28 -5.50 2.22
CA LEU A 106 6.28 -5.74 1.19
C LEU A 106 5.72 -6.52 -0.02
N ILE A 107 4.73 -7.40 0.20
CA ILE A 107 4.08 -8.12 -0.90
C ILE A 107 3.16 -7.24 -1.76
N THR A 108 2.80 -6.04 -1.29
CA THR A 108 1.89 -5.14 -1.99
C THR A 108 2.57 -4.32 -3.09
N VAL A 109 1.77 -3.63 -3.91
CA VAL A 109 2.25 -2.69 -4.95
C VAL A 109 2.65 -1.32 -4.39
N TYR A 110 2.29 -1.02 -3.14
CA TYR A 110 2.65 0.23 -2.49
C TYR A 110 3.92 0.02 -1.68
N GLY A 111 4.95 0.81 -1.99
CA GLY A 111 6.25 0.60 -1.38
C GLY A 111 6.36 1.10 0.06
N THR A 112 7.21 0.41 0.81
CA THR A 112 7.47 0.65 2.23
C THR A 112 8.94 1.01 2.43
N GLN A 113 9.23 2.04 3.23
CA GLN A 113 10.60 2.55 3.45
C GLN A 113 11.31 1.73 4.55
N LEU A 114 11.60 0.47 4.26
CA LEU A 114 12.16 -0.49 5.22
C LEU A 114 13.47 -0.02 5.88
N LEU A 115 14.25 0.82 5.18
CA LEU A 115 15.56 1.29 5.61
C LEU A 115 15.52 2.72 6.19
N TYR A 116 14.34 3.27 6.48
CA TYR A 116 14.24 4.57 7.14
C TYR A 116 14.97 4.55 8.51
N PRO A 117 15.75 5.58 8.88
CA PRO A 117 15.98 6.85 8.19
C PRO A 117 17.18 6.85 7.23
N LEU A 118 17.89 5.73 7.06
CA LEU A 118 19.08 5.65 6.20
C LEU A 118 18.73 5.76 4.71
N SER A 119 17.56 5.26 4.30
CA SER A 119 17.05 5.39 2.93
C SER A 119 15.53 5.49 2.92
N MET A 120 15.03 6.38 2.06
CA MET A 120 13.59 6.60 1.82
C MET A 120 13.08 5.76 0.63
N HIS A 121 13.86 4.78 0.17
CA HIS A 121 13.49 3.95 -0.99
C HIS A 121 12.23 3.11 -0.69
N PRO A 122 11.18 3.18 -1.54
CA PRO A 122 9.93 2.48 -1.29
C PRO A 122 9.98 1.04 -1.84
N PHE A 123 10.34 0.07 -1.01
CA PHE A 123 10.43 -1.34 -1.39
C PHE A 123 9.04 -1.97 -1.56
N ALA A 124 8.80 -2.63 -2.69
CA ALA A 124 7.57 -3.38 -2.98
C ALA A 124 7.84 -4.55 -3.93
N LEU A 125 7.17 -5.68 -3.71
CA LEU A 125 7.18 -6.83 -4.63
C LEU A 125 6.07 -6.71 -5.69
N GLY A 126 5.00 -5.97 -5.41
CA GLY A 126 3.90 -5.76 -6.34
C GLY A 126 3.11 -7.02 -6.68
N VAL A 127 3.02 -7.96 -5.75
CA VAL A 127 2.36 -9.26 -5.92
C VAL A 127 0.87 -9.19 -5.57
N SER A 128 0.50 -8.36 -4.60
CA SER A 128 -0.88 -8.21 -4.16
C SER A 128 -1.34 -6.75 -4.16
N PHE A 129 -2.65 -6.57 -4.29
CA PHE A 129 -3.26 -5.27 -4.00
C PHE A 129 -3.42 -5.12 -2.48
N ASP A 130 -3.36 -3.88 -1.99
CA ASP A 130 -3.39 -3.59 -0.56
C ASP A 130 -4.71 -3.98 0.12
N PHE A 131 -5.83 -3.66 -0.53
CA PHE A 131 -7.15 -4.12 -0.16
C PHE A 131 -7.51 -5.40 -0.93
N ASN A 132 -7.11 -6.56 -0.39
CA ASN A 132 -7.36 -7.86 -1.00
C ASN A 132 -8.40 -8.66 -0.20
N PRO A 133 -9.69 -8.65 -0.59
CA PRO A 133 -10.74 -9.32 0.17
C PRO A 133 -10.58 -10.83 0.23
N TRP A 134 -9.86 -11.45 -0.72
CA TRP A 134 -9.63 -12.90 -0.73
C TRP A 134 -8.59 -13.32 0.31
N LEU A 135 -7.50 -12.57 0.42
CA LEU A 135 -6.51 -12.78 1.48
C LEU A 135 -7.11 -12.45 2.85
N ALA A 136 -7.88 -11.37 2.95
CA ALA A 136 -8.58 -11.01 4.18
C ALA A 136 -9.56 -12.11 4.62
N ALA A 137 -10.34 -12.68 3.68
CA ALA A 137 -11.24 -13.78 3.97
C ALA A 137 -10.50 -15.05 4.41
N LEU A 138 -9.38 -15.40 3.77
CA LEU A 138 -8.56 -16.55 4.15
C LEU A 138 -7.98 -16.39 5.57
N VAL A 139 -7.42 -15.21 5.87
CA VAL A 139 -6.89 -14.86 7.19
C VAL A 139 -8.00 -14.88 8.26
N GLY A 140 -9.16 -14.31 7.96
CA GLY A 140 -10.32 -14.29 8.84
C GLY A 140 -10.87 -15.69 9.12
N ALA A 141 -11.03 -16.51 8.09
CA ALA A 141 -11.44 -17.91 8.22
C ALA A 141 -10.45 -18.71 9.08
N GLY A 142 -9.14 -18.50 8.89
CA GLY A 142 -8.13 -19.11 9.74
C GLY A 142 -8.22 -18.66 11.20
N CYS A 143 -8.48 -17.38 11.46
CA CYS A 143 -8.70 -16.88 12.82
C CYS A 143 -9.89 -17.58 13.48
N LEU A 144 -11.00 -17.74 12.76
CA LEU A 144 -12.17 -18.49 13.24
C LEU A 144 -11.82 -19.97 13.48
N ALA A 145 -11.02 -20.59 12.61
CA ALA A 145 -10.55 -21.96 12.80
C ALA A 145 -9.69 -22.12 14.08
N THR A 146 -8.98 -21.07 14.52
CA THR A 146 -8.26 -21.11 15.81
C THR A 146 -9.16 -21.12 17.04
N LEU A 147 -10.47 -20.86 16.89
CA LEU A 147 -11.46 -21.00 17.97
C LEU A 147 -11.85 -22.47 18.19
N ALA A 148 -11.53 -23.35 17.24
CA ALA A 148 -11.75 -24.79 17.34
C ALA A 148 -10.57 -25.50 18.06
N ALA A 149 -10.61 -26.83 18.09
CA ALA A 149 -9.51 -27.62 18.64
C ALA A 149 -8.22 -27.45 17.82
N ARG A 150 -7.07 -27.48 18.51
CA ARG A 150 -5.71 -27.35 17.93
C ARG A 150 -5.42 -25.97 17.31
N PRO A 151 -5.57 -24.86 18.06
CA PRO A 151 -5.40 -23.49 17.56
C PRO A 151 -4.08 -23.24 16.85
N ARG A 152 -2.97 -23.75 17.41
CA ARG A 152 -1.63 -23.63 16.83
C ARG A 152 -1.53 -24.25 15.43
N GLN A 153 -2.12 -25.43 15.23
CA GLN A 153 -2.09 -26.11 13.93
C GLN A 153 -2.97 -25.40 12.91
N ALA A 154 -4.18 -25.00 13.31
CA ALA A 154 -5.07 -24.21 12.45
C ALA A 154 -4.40 -22.91 11.98
N ALA A 155 -3.73 -22.20 12.90
CA ALA A 155 -2.99 -20.99 12.59
C ALA A 155 -1.82 -21.24 11.64
N ALA A 156 -0.99 -22.25 11.90
CA ALA A 156 0.15 -22.60 11.06
C ALA A 156 -0.29 -23.00 9.63
N LEU A 157 -1.33 -23.84 9.51
CA LEU A 157 -1.88 -24.23 8.22
C LEU A 157 -2.46 -23.03 7.46
N THR A 158 -3.12 -22.09 8.17
CA THR A 158 -3.61 -20.86 7.54
C THR A 158 -2.45 -20.02 7.02
N LEU A 159 -1.39 -19.81 7.79
CA LEU A 159 -0.22 -19.04 7.35
C LEU A 159 0.47 -19.69 6.14
N VAL A 160 0.53 -21.02 6.10
CA VAL A 160 1.01 -21.77 4.91
C VAL A 160 0.08 -21.55 3.72
N ALA A 161 -1.24 -21.59 3.91
CA ALA A 161 -2.21 -21.32 2.85
C ALA A 161 -2.11 -19.87 2.33
N VAL A 162 -1.91 -18.89 3.22
CA VAL A 162 -1.67 -17.48 2.84
C VAL A 162 -0.39 -17.36 2.04
N ALA A 163 0.72 -17.98 2.48
CA ALA A 163 1.97 -17.98 1.74
C ALA A 163 1.82 -18.63 0.36
N ALA A 164 1.10 -19.75 0.26
CA ALA A 164 0.79 -20.41 -1.00
C ALA A 164 -0.07 -19.53 -1.92
N ALA A 165 -1.07 -18.83 -1.38
CA ALA A 165 -1.90 -17.90 -2.14
C ALA A 165 -1.07 -16.73 -2.70
N VAL A 166 -0.18 -16.15 -1.90
CA VAL A 166 0.74 -15.08 -2.34
C VAL A 166 1.72 -15.61 -3.40
N ALA A 167 2.26 -16.82 -3.23
CA ALA A 167 3.10 -17.44 -4.24
C ALA A 167 2.34 -17.67 -5.56
N GLY A 168 1.08 -18.12 -5.48
CA GLY A 168 0.19 -18.21 -6.64
C GLY A 168 -0.02 -16.87 -7.33
N GLN A 169 -0.24 -15.79 -6.59
CA GLN A 169 -0.30 -14.44 -7.13
C GLN A 169 1.01 -14.00 -7.81
N ALA A 170 2.16 -14.38 -7.26
CA ALA A 170 3.46 -14.09 -7.87
C ALA A 170 3.63 -14.82 -9.22
N LEU A 171 3.16 -16.06 -9.32
CA LEU A 171 3.13 -16.81 -10.58
C LEU A 171 2.18 -16.17 -11.61
N LEU A 172 0.99 -15.73 -11.18
CA LEU A 172 0.06 -15.00 -12.04
C LEU A 172 0.68 -13.69 -12.55
N ARG A 173 1.43 -12.98 -11.71
CA ARG A 173 2.18 -11.80 -12.11
C ARG A 173 3.19 -12.11 -13.20
N GLN A 174 3.94 -13.21 -13.07
CA GLN A 174 4.90 -13.63 -14.09
C GLN A 174 4.21 -13.93 -15.43
N GLN A 175 3.05 -14.59 -15.41
CA GLN A 175 2.26 -14.82 -16.62
C GLN A 175 1.76 -13.51 -17.26
N ALA A 176 1.28 -12.57 -16.45
CA ALA A 176 0.85 -11.25 -16.90
C ALA A 176 2.01 -10.47 -17.56
N LEU A 177 3.20 -10.49 -16.95
CA LEU A 177 4.41 -9.89 -17.50
C LEU A 177 4.84 -10.55 -18.81
N ALA A 178 4.79 -11.88 -18.89
CA ALA A 178 5.11 -12.62 -20.11
C ALA A 178 4.16 -12.26 -21.27
N ALA A 179 2.87 -12.06 -20.98
CA ALA A 179 1.88 -11.63 -21.97
C ALA A 179 2.10 -10.18 -22.47
N ALA A 180 2.67 -9.31 -21.63
CA ALA A 180 2.93 -7.91 -21.94
C ALA A 180 4.22 -7.68 -22.76
N GLY A 181 5.24 -8.52 -22.52
CA GLY A 181 6.57 -8.37 -23.11
C GLY A 181 7.55 -7.58 -22.22
N ALA A 182 8.76 -7.38 -22.75
CA ALA A 182 9.88 -6.79 -22.00
C ALA A 182 9.60 -5.33 -21.58
N GLY A 183 10.08 -4.95 -20.38
CA GLY A 183 9.93 -3.60 -19.85
C GLY A 183 8.53 -3.27 -19.29
N ALA A 184 7.60 -4.23 -19.31
CA ALA A 184 6.29 -4.08 -18.69
C ALA A 184 6.35 -4.18 -17.17
N GLN A 185 5.41 -3.51 -16.51
CA GLN A 185 5.04 -3.72 -15.12
C GLN A 185 3.63 -4.30 -15.07
N ALA A 186 3.39 -5.25 -14.15
CA ALA A 186 2.08 -5.81 -13.90
C ALA A 186 1.62 -5.39 -12.51
N LEU A 187 0.52 -4.62 -12.46
CA LEU A 187 -0.06 -4.06 -11.25
C LEU A 187 -1.31 -4.89 -10.87
N PRO A 188 -1.34 -5.49 -9.66
CA PRO A 188 -2.49 -6.28 -9.24
C PRO A 188 -3.73 -5.38 -9.13
N GLN A 189 -4.87 -5.86 -9.61
CA GLN A 189 -6.13 -5.11 -9.53
C GLN A 189 -6.89 -5.43 -8.25
N PRO A 190 -7.66 -4.46 -7.72
CA PRO A 190 -8.49 -4.72 -6.55
C PRO A 190 -9.55 -5.78 -6.86
N PHE A 191 -10.01 -6.49 -5.82
CA PHE A 191 -11.12 -7.45 -5.86
C PHE A 191 -10.90 -8.75 -6.65
N SER A 192 -9.83 -8.91 -7.42
CA SER A 192 -9.53 -10.17 -8.11
C SER A 192 -8.03 -10.47 -8.16
N PRO A 193 -7.58 -11.64 -7.66
CA PRO A 193 -6.17 -12.05 -7.76
C PRO A 193 -5.77 -12.40 -9.20
N PHE A 194 -6.75 -12.56 -10.10
CA PHE A 194 -6.57 -12.99 -11.47
C PHE A 194 -6.54 -11.83 -12.47
N ALA A 195 -6.73 -10.58 -12.02
CA ALA A 195 -6.78 -9.40 -12.88
C ALA A 195 -5.58 -8.48 -12.61
N TRP A 196 -4.93 -8.07 -13.69
CA TRP A 196 -3.69 -7.28 -13.67
C TRP A 196 -3.78 -6.14 -14.68
N GLN A 197 -3.29 -4.97 -14.30
CA GLN A 197 -3.07 -3.88 -15.24
C GLN A 197 -1.61 -3.91 -15.68
N LEU A 198 -1.40 -4.04 -16.97
CA LEU A 198 -0.11 -4.00 -17.62
C LEU A 198 0.22 -2.55 -17.93
N VAL A 199 1.44 -2.13 -17.58
CA VAL A 199 1.97 -0.79 -17.84
C VAL A 199 3.30 -0.92 -18.56
N VAL A 200 3.38 -0.41 -19.78
CA VAL A 200 4.63 -0.31 -20.53
C VAL A 200 5.00 1.16 -20.63
N ALA A 201 6.20 1.49 -20.17
CA ALA A 201 6.78 2.81 -20.33
C ALA A 201 7.49 2.91 -21.69
N ASP A 202 7.20 3.93 -22.48
CA ASP A 202 7.89 4.20 -23.74
C ASP A 202 8.35 5.66 -23.87
N ALA A 203 8.86 6.03 -25.04
CA ALA A 203 9.38 7.37 -25.29
C ALA A 203 8.28 8.45 -25.26
N GLY A 204 7.01 8.11 -25.53
CA GLY A 204 5.90 9.05 -25.61
C GLY A 204 5.06 9.12 -24.33
N GLY A 205 5.06 8.08 -23.50
CA GLY A 205 4.26 8.04 -22.28
C GLY A 205 4.19 6.65 -21.64
N TYR A 206 2.97 6.22 -21.35
CA TYR A 206 2.64 4.86 -20.91
C TYR A 206 1.62 4.24 -21.86
N ARG A 207 1.73 2.93 -22.05
CA ARG A 207 0.69 2.10 -22.66
C ARG A 207 0.12 1.18 -21.59
N LEU A 208 -1.21 1.15 -21.48
CA LEU A 208 -1.93 0.39 -20.49
C LEU A 208 -2.81 -0.67 -21.14
N ALA A 209 -2.76 -1.90 -20.64
CA ALA A 209 -3.69 -2.95 -21.02
C ALA A 209 -4.18 -3.69 -19.78
N ASP A 210 -5.38 -4.24 -19.83
CA ASP A 210 -5.91 -5.08 -18.75
C ASP A 210 -5.72 -6.56 -19.15
N TRP A 211 -5.11 -7.35 -18.27
CA TRP A 211 -4.88 -8.77 -18.45
C TRP A 211 -5.63 -9.56 -17.38
N ARG A 212 -6.21 -10.70 -17.77
CA ARG A 212 -6.88 -11.62 -16.86
C ARG A 212 -6.50 -13.07 -17.18
N LEU A 213 -6.31 -13.89 -16.15
CA LEU A 213 -6.10 -15.32 -16.33
C LEU A 213 -7.27 -15.94 -17.11
N GLY A 214 -6.95 -16.76 -18.12
CA GLY A 214 -7.94 -17.45 -18.95
C GLY A 214 -8.71 -16.57 -19.93
N GLY A 215 -8.30 -15.30 -20.10
CA GLY A 215 -8.85 -14.43 -21.14
C GLY A 215 -8.11 -14.60 -22.46
N ASP A 216 -8.83 -14.99 -23.51
CA ASP A 216 -8.27 -15.13 -24.87
C ASP A 216 -8.38 -13.84 -25.71
N ALA A 217 -8.98 -12.79 -25.14
CA ALA A 217 -9.13 -11.52 -25.83
C ALA A 217 -7.75 -10.85 -26.03
N PRO A 218 -7.48 -10.29 -27.22
CA PRO A 218 -6.23 -9.58 -27.47
C PRO A 218 -6.10 -8.37 -26.54
N LEU A 219 -4.86 -8.10 -26.10
CA LEU A 219 -4.57 -6.95 -25.24
C LEU A 219 -4.91 -5.64 -25.95
N ARG A 220 -5.85 -4.90 -25.38
CA ARG A 220 -6.23 -3.57 -25.87
C ARG A 220 -5.42 -2.50 -25.17
N TRP A 221 -4.36 -2.05 -25.84
CA TRP A 221 -3.49 -1.00 -25.35
C TRP A 221 -4.13 0.39 -25.45
N ARG A 222 -4.01 1.16 -24.38
CA ARG A 222 -4.45 2.57 -24.29
C ARG A 222 -3.26 3.43 -23.91
N GLU A 223 -3.05 4.49 -24.67
CA GLU A 223 -1.99 5.45 -24.37
C GLU A 223 -2.41 6.37 -23.23
N VAL A 224 -1.48 6.62 -22.31
CA VAL A 224 -1.62 7.58 -21.23
C VAL A 224 -0.35 8.41 -21.16
N PRO A 225 -0.44 9.74 -21.30
CA PRO A 225 0.74 10.56 -21.44
C PRO A 225 1.43 10.85 -20.09
N ARG A 226 2.76 11.04 -20.18
CA ARG A 226 3.63 11.40 -19.05
C ARG A 226 3.64 12.91 -18.87
N PRO A 227 3.39 13.45 -17.66
CA PRO A 227 3.35 14.89 -17.40
C PRO A 227 4.54 15.69 -17.95
N GLU A 228 5.74 15.14 -17.80
CA GLU A 228 6.99 15.79 -18.20
C GLU A 228 7.21 15.86 -19.73
N ARG A 229 6.53 15.00 -20.50
CA ARG A 229 6.67 14.89 -21.96
C ARG A 229 5.47 15.43 -22.72
N GLU A 230 4.53 16.03 -22.01
CA GLU A 230 3.32 16.59 -22.60
C GLU A 230 3.63 17.72 -23.56
N ALA A 231 2.94 17.76 -24.69
CA ALA A 231 3.13 18.79 -25.71
C ALA A 231 2.70 20.18 -25.19
N ALA A 232 1.65 20.22 -24.36
CA ALA A 232 1.12 21.44 -23.79
C ALA A 232 2.08 22.06 -22.76
N ALA A 233 2.54 23.29 -23.04
CA ALA A 233 3.46 24.02 -22.15
C ALA A 233 2.90 24.21 -20.73
N LEU A 234 1.59 24.43 -20.61
CA LEU A 234 0.87 24.52 -19.34
C LEU A 234 1.09 23.30 -18.44
N VAL A 235 1.08 22.09 -19.02
CA VAL A 235 1.21 20.85 -18.24
C VAL A 235 2.63 20.68 -17.74
N ARG A 236 3.64 20.99 -18.57
CA ARG A 236 5.05 20.95 -18.15
C ARG A 236 5.34 22.00 -17.08
N GLU A 237 4.80 23.21 -17.22
CA GLU A 237 4.92 24.28 -16.23
C GLU A 237 4.30 23.85 -14.89
N ALA A 238 3.07 23.33 -14.92
CA ALA A 238 2.37 22.83 -13.73
C ALA A 238 3.13 21.67 -13.07
N TRP A 239 3.64 20.71 -13.86
CA TRP A 239 4.39 19.56 -13.37
C TRP A 239 5.67 19.98 -12.65
N ALA A 240 6.35 21.04 -13.12
CA ALA A 240 7.60 21.52 -12.55
C ALA A 240 7.42 22.32 -11.24
N GLN A 241 6.19 22.69 -10.86
CA GLN A 241 5.96 23.58 -9.72
C GLN A 241 6.50 23.01 -8.39
N PRO A 242 7.16 23.81 -7.55
CA PRO A 242 7.68 23.37 -6.26
C PRO A 242 6.60 22.79 -5.33
N VAL A 243 5.40 23.37 -5.35
CA VAL A 243 4.25 22.91 -4.54
C VAL A 243 3.81 21.48 -4.87
N LEU A 244 4.17 20.95 -6.04
CA LEU A 244 3.88 19.57 -6.45
C LEU A 244 5.02 18.58 -6.10
N ALA A 245 6.14 19.06 -5.54
CA ALA A 245 7.27 18.20 -5.18
C ALA A 245 6.90 17.03 -4.25
N PRO A 246 6.02 17.18 -3.23
CA PRO A 246 5.59 16.06 -2.40
C PRO A 246 4.93 14.94 -3.21
N PHE A 247 4.08 15.28 -4.18
CA PHE A 247 3.45 14.32 -5.08
C PHE A 247 4.46 13.67 -6.01
N ARG A 248 5.38 14.44 -6.60
CA ARG A 248 6.41 13.90 -7.51
C ARG A 248 7.34 12.90 -6.82
N ARG A 249 7.66 13.11 -5.54
CA ARG A 249 8.46 12.17 -4.74
C ARG A 249 7.70 10.89 -4.41
N PHE A 250 6.39 11.00 -4.18
CA PHE A 250 5.53 9.87 -3.87
C PHE A 250 5.21 8.99 -5.09
N ALA A 251 4.96 9.62 -6.24
CA ALA A 251 4.46 8.93 -7.42
C ALA A 251 5.55 8.10 -8.10
N GLN A 252 5.28 6.81 -8.34
CA GLN A 252 6.17 5.91 -9.08
C GLN A 252 5.79 5.81 -10.56
N LEU A 253 4.50 5.95 -10.86
CA LEU A 253 3.97 5.96 -12.23
C LEU A 253 3.10 7.21 -12.46
N PRO A 254 3.68 8.42 -12.39
CA PRO A 254 2.92 9.66 -12.54
C PRO A 254 2.40 9.81 -13.97
N ALA A 255 1.11 10.11 -14.12
CA ALA A 255 0.42 10.31 -15.37
C ALA A 255 -0.41 11.60 -15.34
N LEU A 256 -0.60 12.24 -16.51
CA LEU A 256 -1.60 13.30 -16.62
C LEU A 256 -3.00 12.68 -16.47
N TYR A 257 -3.83 13.27 -15.61
CA TYR A 257 -5.22 12.88 -15.46
C TYR A 257 -6.12 13.74 -16.35
N ARG A 258 -6.08 15.06 -16.18
CA ARG A 258 -6.82 16.03 -17.02
C ARG A 258 -6.31 17.46 -16.84
N VAL A 259 -6.74 18.35 -17.74
CA VAL A 259 -6.54 19.80 -17.66
C VAL A 259 -7.93 20.45 -17.64
N ASP A 260 -8.20 21.23 -16.60
CA ASP A 260 -9.44 22.00 -16.48
C ASP A 260 -9.11 23.47 -16.73
N ARG A 261 -9.78 24.10 -17.70
CA ARG A 261 -9.69 25.55 -17.97
C ARG A 261 -11.03 26.18 -17.66
N HIS A 262 -11.07 27.07 -16.69
CA HIS A 262 -12.23 27.88 -16.37
C HIS A 262 -11.96 29.35 -16.68
N ALA A 263 -13.00 30.19 -16.60
CA ALA A 263 -12.86 31.62 -16.81
C ALA A 263 -11.87 32.27 -15.81
N ASP A 264 -11.82 31.73 -14.59
CA ASP A 264 -11.08 32.31 -13.47
C ASP A 264 -9.83 31.51 -13.05
N ASP A 265 -9.63 30.29 -13.57
CA ASP A 265 -8.45 29.48 -13.25
C ASP A 265 -8.08 28.42 -14.31
N ASP A 266 -6.79 28.11 -14.37
CA ASP A 266 -6.24 26.94 -15.04
C ASP A 266 -5.84 25.92 -13.97
N CYS A 267 -6.35 24.68 -14.05
CA CYS A 267 -5.94 23.57 -13.19
C CYS A 267 -5.39 22.41 -14.01
N VAL A 268 -4.27 21.86 -13.56
CA VAL A 268 -3.68 20.64 -14.15
C VAL A 268 -3.65 19.55 -13.09
N TRP A 269 -4.24 18.40 -13.42
CA TRP A 269 -4.39 17.28 -12.51
C TRP A 269 -3.56 16.09 -12.94
N PHE A 270 -2.91 15.48 -11.97
CA PHE A 270 -2.03 14.33 -12.09
C PHE A 270 -2.55 13.19 -11.22
N GLN A 271 -2.18 11.97 -11.62
CA GLN A 271 -2.48 10.76 -10.88
C GLN A 271 -1.27 9.84 -10.87
N ASP A 272 -1.28 8.82 -10.02
CA ASP A 272 -0.36 7.70 -10.09
C ASP A 272 -1.13 6.46 -10.60
N LEU A 273 -0.62 5.82 -11.66
CA LEU A 273 -1.29 4.70 -12.32
C LEU A 273 -1.52 3.49 -11.40
N ARG A 274 -0.76 3.36 -10.30
CA ARG A 274 -0.99 2.34 -9.27
C ARG A 274 -2.38 2.45 -8.62
N TYR A 275 -2.99 3.64 -8.66
CA TYR A 275 -4.30 3.93 -8.07
C TYR A 275 -5.42 4.05 -9.13
N ARG A 276 -5.19 3.54 -10.34
CA ARG A 276 -6.18 3.54 -11.43
C ARG A 276 -6.87 2.19 -11.53
N PHE A 277 -8.20 2.19 -11.45
CA PHE A 277 -9.02 0.98 -11.53
C PHE A 277 -9.96 1.00 -12.75
N PRO A 278 -10.16 -0.14 -13.44
CA PRO A 278 -11.12 -0.23 -14.54
C PRO A 278 -12.52 0.20 -14.12
N GLY A 279 -13.14 1.10 -14.90
CA GLY A 279 -14.52 1.55 -14.68
C GLY A 279 -14.75 2.40 -13.41
N ARG A 280 -13.70 2.89 -12.77
CA ARG A 280 -13.80 3.76 -11.57
C ARG A 280 -12.97 5.02 -11.75
N LEU A 281 -13.36 6.07 -11.03
CA LEU A 281 -12.53 7.26 -10.90
C LEU A 281 -11.23 6.92 -10.16
N PRO A 282 -10.07 7.36 -10.66
CA PRO A 282 -8.81 7.25 -9.93
C PRO A 282 -8.94 7.89 -8.55
N THR A 283 -8.52 7.19 -7.50
CA THR A 283 -8.70 7.69 -6.13
C THR A 283 -7.64 8.70 -5.74
N PHE A 284 -6.43 8.59 -6.32
CA PHE A 284 -5.29 9.41 -5.96
C PHE A 284 -4.99 10.47 -7.03
N ARG A 285 -5.60 11.66 -6.89
CA ARG A 285 -5.54 12.75 -7.87
C ARG A 285 -5.09 14.06 -7.21
N HIS A 286 -3.94 14.56 -7.64
CA HIS A 286 -3.32 15.79 -7.13
C HIS A 286 -3.08 16.74 -8.29
N GLY A 287 -3.25 18.04 -8.05
CA GLY A 287 -3.11 19.02 -9.10
C GLY A 287 -2.62 20.34 -8.55
N VAL A 288 -2.32 21.23 -9.48
CA VAL A 288 -2.02 22.62 -9.18
C VAL A 288 -2.95 23.51 -9.99
N CYS A 289 -3.40 24.60 -9.39
CA CYS A 289 -4.22 25.61 -10.06
C CYS A 289 -3.59 27.00 -9.95
N ARG A 290 -3.81 27.84 -10.97
CA ARG A 290 -3.47 29.26 -10.98
C ARG A 290 -4.65 30.09 -11.47
N ALA A 291 -4.85 31.29 -10.91
CA ALA A 291 -5.96 32.17 -11.28
C ALA A 291 -5.76 32.89 -12.63
N ALA A 292 -4.52 33.13 -13.04
CA ALA A 292 -4.19 33.74 -14.32
C ALA A 292 -2.81 33.27 -14.79
N ALA A 293 -2.51 33.45 -16.08
CA ALA A 293 -1.16 33.21 -16.60
C ALA A 293 -0.13 34.06 -15.84
N GLY A 294 0.88 33.41 -15.25
CA GLY A 294 1.88 34.06 -14.38
C GLY A 294 1.48 34.21 -12.91
N GLY A 295 0.27 33.80 -12.51
CA GLY A 295 -0.15 33.77 -11.11
C GLY A 295 0.51 32.65 -10.29
N ALA A 296 0.50 32.78 -8.97
CA ALA A 296 1.05 31.77 -8.07
C ALA A 296 0.24 30.45 -8.14
N TRP A 297 0.95 29.33 -8.27
CA TRP A 297 0.38 28.01 -8.26
C TRP A 297 0.06 27.55 -6.83
N ARG A 298 -1.13 26.98 -6.65
CA ARG A 298 -1.55 26.36 -5.38
C ARG A 298 -1.84 24.89 -5.59
N ALA A 299 -1.42 24.05 -4.65
CA ALA A 299 -1.64 22.61 -4.70
C ALA A 299 -3.02 22.24 -4.15
N TYR A 300 -3.65 21.28 -4.82
CA TYR A 300 -4.94 20.73 -4.46
C TYR A 300 -4.94 19.21 -4.64
N ARG A 301 -5.86 18.54 -3.95
CA ARG A 301 -6.31 17.19 -4.28
C ARG A 301 -7.79 17.19 -4.65
N LEU A 302 -8.19 16.24 -5.50
CA LEU A 302 -9.62 15.97 -5.70
C LEU A 302 -10.10 15.04 -4.59
N SER A 303 -11.28 15.34 -4.05
CA SER A 303 -11.93 14.45 -3.07
C SER A 303 -12.15 13.06 -3.68
N TYR A 304 -12.01 12.02 -2.84
CA TYR A 304 -12.26 10.65 -3.25
C TYR A 304 -13.67 10.51 -3.85
N PHE A 305 -13.75 9.81 -4.98
CA PHE A 305 -15.00 9.55 -5.72
C PHE A 305 -15.78 10.80 -6.18
N SER A 306 -15.17 11.98 -6.18
CA SER A 306 -15.75 13.21 -6.73
C SER A 306 -15.04 13.63 -8.02
N ASP A 307 -15.76 14.20 -8.98
CA ASP A 307 -15.17 14.73 -10.22
C ASP A 307 -14.79 16.21 -10.16
N GLY A 308 -15.21 16.96 -9.14
CA GLY A 308 -15.01 18.42 -9.11
C GLY A 308 -14.67 19.02 -7.76
N ARG A 309 -14.85 18.28 -6.65
CA ARG A 309 -14.60 18.84 -5.32
C ARG A 309 -13.10 18.86 -5.04
N ARG A 310 -12.54 20.08 -5.00
CA ARG A 310 -11.13 20.36 -4.70
C ARG A 310 -10.93 20.54 -3.20
N GLN A 311 -9.79 20.08 -2.69
CA GLN A 311 -9.32 20.33 -1.33
C GLN A 311 -7.90 20.88 -1.40
N ALA A 312 -7.65 22.02 -0.74
CA ALA A 312 -6.31 22.61 -0.68
C ALA A 312 -5.35 21.73 0.13
N LEU A 313 -4.06 21.78 -0.24
CA LEU A 313 -2.95 21.08 0.41
C LEU A 313 -1.94 22.06 1.00
#